data_AF-A0A529LYG2-F1
#
_entry.id   AF-A0A529LYG2-F1
#
_cell.length_a   1.000
_cell.length_b   1.000
_cell.length_c   1.000
_cell.angle_alpha   90.00
_cell.angle_beta   90.00
_cell.angle_gamma   90.00
#
_symmetry.space_group_name_H-M   'P 1'
#
loop_
_entity.id
_entity.type
_entity.pdbx_description
1 polymer ?
#
loop_
_entity_poly.entity_id
_entity_poly.type
_entity_poly.pdbx_seq_one_letter_code
_entity_poly.pdbx_strand_id
1 'polypeptide(L)' 'MRIYPLYCGGDMTDWAVFDPFDPRAGQKVFNPYFVYVITHPEGNVLFDSGAHPTLRTDPHSRLG' A
#
# COMPACT_ATOMS: atom_id res chain seq x y z
N MET A 1 20.37 13.98 2.71
CA MET A 1 19.10 13.33 2.32
C MET A 1 19.11 11.88 2.78
N ARG A 2 18.00 11.39 3.36
CA ARG A 2 17.78 9.96 3.64
C ARG A 2 16.34 9.59 3.30
N ILE A 3 16.11 8.33 2.95
CA ILE A 3 14.78 7.79 2.62
C ILE A 3 14.52 6.63 3.58
N TYR A 4 13.37 6.68 4.25
CA TYR A 4 12.94 5.67 5.22
C TYR A 4 11.68 4.98 4.69
N PRO A 5 11.78 3.71 4.25
CA PRO A 5 10.61 2.92 3.91
C PRO A 5 9.93 2.44 5.20
N LEU A 6 8.67 2.81 5.38
CA LEU A 6 7.84 2.34 6.49
C LEU A 6 6.86 1.29 5.95
N TYR A 7 7.02 0.05 6.39
CA TYR A 7 6.12 -1.04 6.05
C TYR A 7 4.80 -0.87 6.81
N CYS A 8 3.68 -0.80 6.08
CA CYS A 8 2.35 -0.50 6.63
C CYS A 8 1.38 -1.68 6.54
N GLY A 9 1.87 -2.89 6.30
CA GLY A 9 1.02 -4.05 6.03
C GLY A 9 0.71 -4.17 4.54
N GLY A 10 -0.50 -4.59 4.21
CA GLY A 10 -0.91 -4.85 2.83
C GLY A 10 -2.26 -5.55 2.76
N ASP A 11 -2.69 -5.90 1.56
CA ASP A 11 -3.91 -6.64 1.29
C ASP A 11 -3.67 -7.91 0.47
N MET A 12 -4.63 -8.83 0.51
CA MET A 12 -4.66 -9.97 -0.40
C MET A 12 -5.44 -9.56 -1.64
N THR A 13 -4.73 -9.33 -2.74
CA THR A 13 -5.34 -8.91 -4.01
C THR A 13 -5.25 -10.00 -5.06
N ASP A 14 -6.02 -9.88 -6.13
CA ASP A 14 -5.93 -10.79 -7.27
C ASP A 14 -4.75 -10.42 -8.17
N TRP A 15 -4.07 -11.40 -8.78
CA TRP A 15 -3.07 -11.12 -9.82
C TRP A 15 -3.60 -10.23 -10.95
N ALA A 16 -4.90 -10.34 -11.26
CA ALA A 16 -5.56 -9.52 -12.26
C ALA A 16 -5.50 -8.00 -12.00
N VAL A 17 -5.25 -7.57 -10.75
CA VAL A 17 -5.07 -6.14 -10.43
C VAL A 17 -3.75 -5.59 -11.00
N PHE A 18 -2.72 -6.43 -11.12
CA PHE A 18 -1.42 -6.04 -11.67
C PHE A 18 -1.33 -6.28 -13.17
N ASP A 19 -1.83 -7.43 -13.61
CA ASP A 19 -1.94 -7.79 -15.02
C ASP A 19 -3.21 -8.62 -15.23
N PRO A 20 -4.25 -8.07 -15.89
CA PRO A 20 -5.53 -8.75 -16.07
C PRO A 20 -5.45 -10.00 -16.96
N PHE A 21 -4.36 -10.17 -17.72
CA PHE A 21 -4.13 -11.35 -18.56
C PHE A 21 -3.10 -12.32 -17.98
N ASP A 22 -2.63 -12.10 -16.76
CA ASP A 22 -1.71 -13.02 -16.09
C ASP A 22 -2.35 -14.42 -15.99
N PRO A 23 -1.63 -15.51 -16.33
CA PRO A 23 -2.14 -16.87 -16.19
C PRO A 23 -2.60 -17.24 -14.76
N ARG A 24 -2.20 -16.46 -13.74
CA ARG A 24 -2.57 -16.61 -12.33
C ARG A 24 -3.76 -15.76 -11.93
N ALA A 25 -4.41 -15.03 -12.84
CA ALA A 25 -5.66 -14.34 -12.55
C ALA A 25 -6.67 -15.28 -11.86
N GLY A 26 -7.31 -14.80 -10.79
CA GLY A 26 -8.13 -15.60 -9.87
C GLY A 26 -7.36 -16.13 -8.65
N GLN A 27 -6.03 -16.11 -8.66
CA GLN A 27 -5.20 -16.44 -7.50
C GLN A 27 -4.89 -15.18 -6.68
N LYS A 28 -4.94 -15.32 -5.36
CA LYS A 28 -4.60 -14.23 -4.43
C LYS A 28 -3.10 -14.14 -4.19
N VAL A 29 -2.61 -12.92 -4.13
CA VAL A 29 -1.23 -12.57 -3.76
C VAL A 29 -1.24 -11.46 -2.70
N PHE A 30 -0.28 -11.49 -1.80
CA PHE A 30 -0.11 -10.42 -0.81
C PHE A 30 0.58 -9.22 -1.47
N ASN A 31 -0.07 -8.06 -1.42
CA ASN A 31 0.43 -6.79 -1.93
C ASN A 31 0.84 -5.87 -0.77
N PRO A 32 2.15 -5.66 -0.53
CA PRO A 32 2.61 -4.86 0.60
C PRO A 32 2.51 -3.35 0.31
N TYR A 33 2.14 -2.59 1.34
CA TYR A 33 2.10 -1.13 1.32
C TYR A 33 3.33 -0.55 2.03
N PHE A 34 3.94 0.43 1.39
CA PHE A 34 5.01 1.23 1.97
C PHE A 34 4.68 2.70 1.85
N VAL A 35 4.91 3.43 2.93
CA VAL A 35 4.99 4.90 2.89
C VAL A 35 6.45 5.29 3.09
N TYR A 36 6.83 6.45 2.57
CA TYR A 36 8.24 6.87 2.62
C TYR A 36 8.36 8.21 3.32
N VAL A 37 9.20 8.26 4.35
CA VAL A 37 9.65 9.53 4.92
C VAL A 37 10.98 9.88 4.27
N ILE A 38 11.04 11.04 3.64
CA ILE A 38 12.23 11.57 2.99
C ILE A 38 12.71 12.75 3.81
N THR A 39 13.90 12.65 4.39
CA THR A 39 14.51 13.77 5.11
C THR A 39 15.32 14.61 4.13
N HIS A 40 14.90 15.87 3.96
CA HIS A 40 15.56 16.88 3.15
C HIS A 40 16.08 18.01 4.07
N PRO A 41 17.18 18.72 3.73
CA PRO A 41 17.65 19.86 4.53
C PRO A 41 16.60 20.93 4.80
N GLU A 42 15.62 21.09 3.91
CA GLU A 42 14.53 22.07 4.03
C GLU A 42 13.29 21.54 4.75
N GLY A 43 13.26 20.25 5.11
CA GLY A 43 12.12 19.64 5.80
C GLY A 43 11.92 18.17 5.45
N ASN A 44 10.97 17.56 6.15
CA ASN A 44 10.58 16.19 5.87
C ASN A 44 9.44 16.17 4.85
N VAL A 45 9.52 15.24 3.90
CA VAL A 45 8.44 14.93 2.97
C VAL A 45 7.90 13.56 3.31
N LEU A 46 6.58 13.45 3.46
CA LEU A 46 5.87 12.18 3.53
C LEU A 46 5.30 11.88 2.15
N PHE A 47 5.74 10.77 1.56
CA PHE A 47 5.21 10.26 0.30
C PHE A 47 4.26 9.09 0.59
N ASP A 48 3.00 9.28 0.19
CA ASP A 48 1.84 8.44 0.57
C ASP A 48 1.54 8.47 2.09
N SER A 49 0.31 8.12 2.47
CA SER A 49 -0.13 7.97 3.87
C SER A 49 -0.64 6.57 4.19
N GLY A 50 -0.70 5.68 3.19
CA GLY A 50 -1.17 4.32 3.35
C GLY A 50 -2.68 4.23 3.63
N ALA A 51 -3.14 3.01 3.93
CA ALA A 51 -4.53 2.75 4.23
C ALA A 51 -4.93 3.23 5.64
N HIS A 52 -6.17 3.70 5.77
CA HIS A 52 -6.73 4.05 7.08
C HIS A 52 -6.73 2.80 8.00
N PRO A 53 -6.30 2.89 9.28
CA PRO A 53 -6.19 1.71 10.16
C PRO A 53 -7.49 0.89 10.31
N THR A 54 -8.65 1.54 10.25
CA THR A 54 -9.95 0.85 10.35
C THR A 54 -10.33 0.07 9.10
N LEU A 55 -9.64 0.25 7.96
CA LEU A 55 -9.88 -0.54 6.74
C LEU A 55 -9.77 -2.05 7.03
N ARG A 56 -8.91 -2.44 7.98
CA ARG A 56 -8.72 -3.83 8.40
C ARG A 56 -9.97 -4.48 8.98
N THR A 57 -10.82 -3.71 9.68
CA THR A 57 -11.96 -4.24 10.44
C THR A 57 -13.31 -3.77 9.92
N ASP A 58 -13.34 -2.64 9.22
CA ASP A 58 -14.53 -2.06 8.62
C ASP A 58 -14.16 -1.52 7.23
N PRO A 59 -14.02 -2.41 6.24
CA PRO A 59 -13.63 -2.01 4.90
C PRO A 59 -14.69 -1.16 4.21
N HIS A 60 -15.98 -1.36 4.51
CA HIS A 60 -17.09 -0.65 3.88
C HIS A 60 -17.17 0.83 4.25
N SER A 61 -16.69 1.24 5.43
CA SER A 61 -16.61 2.68 5.75
C SER A 61 -15.46 3.41 5.06
N ARG A 62 -14.58 2.67 4.36
CA ARG A 62 -13.36 3.20 3.75
C ARG A 62 -13.28 2.98 2.25
N LEU A 63 -13.90 1.91 1.75
CA LEU A 63 -14.14 1.65 0.34
C LEU A 63 -15.50 2.26 0.01
N GLY A 64 -15.49 3.44 -0.61
CA GLY A 64 -16.71 4.13 -1.06
C GLY A 64 -17.52 3.32 -2.05
#